data_AF-A0A1A8MQ66-F1
#
_entry.id   AF-A0A1A8MQ66-F1
#
_cell.length_a   1.000
_cell.length_b   1.000
_cell.length_c   1.000
_cell.angle_alpha   90.00
_cell.angle_beta   90.00
_cell.angle_gamma   90.00
#
_symmetry.space_group_name_H-M   'P 1'
#
loop_
_entity.id
_entity.type
_entity.pdbx_description
1 polymer ?
#
loop_
_entity_poly.entity_id
_entity_poly.type
_entity_poly.pdbx_seq_one_letter_code
_entity_poly.pdbx_strand_id
1 'polypeptide(L)' 'MRLTTTPLTSKFLGELDRQTDNLMKVFNSKGGAAGRKMAAIMAQMDNNEDINVRRDCVLSCLSIYLNEDLDTRAATTNR' A
#
# COMPACT_ATOMS: atom_id res chain seq x y z
N MET A 1 -16.35 18.66 -27.95
CA MET A 1 -16.11 17.82 -26.76
C MET A 1 -14.60 17.60 -26.63
N ARG A 2 -13.96 18.12 -25.58
CA ARG A 2 -12.52 17.92 -25.31
C ARG A 2 -12.40 16.72 -24.38
N LEU A 3 -11.81 15.61 -24.85
CA LEU A 3 -11.52 14.45 -24.01
C LEU A 3 -10.33 14.80 -23.11
N THR A 4 -10.60 15.24 -21.88
CA THR A 4 -9.56 15.41 -20.85
C THR A 4 -9.30 14.03 -20.23
N THR A 5 -8.26 13.35 -20.70
CA THR A 5 -7.79 12.14 -20.02
C THR A 5 -7.13 12.58 -18.72
N THR A 6 -7.68 12.13 -17.60
CA THR A 6 -6.97 12.25 -16.32
C THR A 6 -5.93 11.14 -16.27
N PRO A 7 -4.65 11.42 -16.00
CA PRO A 7 -3.66 10.36 -15.85
C PRO A 7 -3.96 9.56 -14.58
N LEU A 8 -4.70 8.45 -14.72
CA LEU A 8 -5.23 7.66 -13.59
C LEU A 8 -4.12 7.31 -12.60
N THR A 9 -3.00 6.77 -13.09
CA THR A 9 -1.88 6.35 -12.24
C THR A 9 -1.30 7.52 -11.45
N SER A 10 -1.03 8.65 -12.10
CA SER A 10 -0.49 9.84 -11.43
C SER A 10 -1.47 10.39 -10.39
N LYS A 11 -2.76 10.45 -10.72
CA LYS A 11 -3.80 10.90 -9.79
C LYS A 11 -3.95 9.93 -8.61
N PHE A 12 -3.98 8.63 -8.87
CA PHE A 12 -4.06 7.60 -7.84
C PHE A 12 -2.88 7.67 -6.88
N LEU A 13 -1.64 7.73 -7.41
CA LEU A 13 -0.45 7.81 -6.59
C LEU A 13 -0.38 9.13 -5.80
N GLY A 14 -0.78 10.25 -6.40
CA GLY A 14 -0.87 11.52 -5.67
C GLY A 14 -1.89 11.49 -4.52
N GLU A 15 -3.02 10.82 -4.71
CA GLU A 15 -4.02 10.60 -3.66
C GLU A 15 -3.54 9.61 -2.60
N LEU A 16 -2.84 8.55 -3.00
CA LEU A 16 -2.20 7.59 -2.10
C LEU A 16 -1.19 8.27 -1.18
N ASP A 17 -0.31 9.11 -1.75
CA ASP A 17 0.66 9.89 -0.99
C ASP A 17 -0.05 10.84 -0.01
N ARG A 18 -1.07 11.56 -0.48
CA ARG A 18 -1.85 12.48 0.37
C ARG A 18 -2.54 11.80 1.54
N GLN A 19 -2.98 10.55 1.37
CA GLN A 19 -3.68 9.79 2.40
C GLN A 19 -2.76 8.91 3.26
N THR A 20 -1.47 8.83 2.94
CA THR A 20 -0.53 7.92 3.59
C THR A 20 -0.51 8.08 5.12
N ASP A 21 -0.51 9.31 5.64
CA ASP A 21 -0.51 9.55 7.10
C ASP A 21 -1.79 9.07 7.78
N ASN A 22 -2.94 9.17 7.09
CA ASN A 22 -4.21 8.67 7.61
C ASN A 22 -4.24 7.14 7.57
N LEU A 23 -3.72 6.54 6.49
CA LEU A 23 -3.61 5.10 6.34
C LEU A 23 -2.68 4.49 7.40
N MET A 24 -1.54 5.14 7.70
CA MET A 24 -0.65 4.72 8.78
C MET A 24 -1.35 4.65 10.13
N LYS A 25 -2.20 5.64 10.46
CA LYS A 25 -3.00 5.61 11.70
C LYS A 25 -3.96 4.42 11.72
N VAL A 26 -4.61 4.14 10.60
CA VAL A 26 -5.51 2.99 10.46
C VAL A 26 -4.74 1.67 10.64
N PHE A 27 -3.58 1.52 10.00
CA PHE A 27 -2.75 0.32 10.12
C PHE A 27 -2.24 0.11 11.54
N ASN A 28 -1.79 1.17 12.22
CA ASN A 28 -1.33 1.13 13.61
C ASN A 28 -2.46 0.82 14.61
N SER A 29 -3.71 1.12 14.27
CA SER A 29 -4.86 0.75 15.12
C SER A 29 -5.22 -0.74 15.02
N LYS A 30 -4.74 -1.45 13.99
CA LYS A 30 -5.04 -2.86 13.79
C LYS A 30 -4.17 -3.73 14.71
N GLY A 31 -4.82 -4.50 15.58
CA GLY A 31 -4.16 -5.53 16.39
C GLY A 31 -4.07 -6.90 15.70
N GLY A 32 -3.65 -7.91 16.48
CA GLY A 32 -3.66 -9.31 16.04
C GLY A 32 -2.59 -9.65 14.99
N ALA A 33 -2.81 -10.75 14.26
CA ALA A 33 -1.85 -11.24 13.27
C ALA A 33 -1.66 -10.28 12.08
N ALA A 34 -2.75 -9.69 11.57
CA ALA A 34 -2.71 -8.71 10.49
C ALA A 34 -1.95 -7.44 10.90
N GLY A 35 -2.21 -6.93 12.11
CA GLY A 35 -1.49 -5.78 12.67
C GLY A 35 0.03 -6.01 12.75
N ARG A 36 0.44 -7.19 13.23
CA ARG A 36 1.87 -7.55 13.29
C ARG A 36 2.52 -7.61 11.90
N LYS A 37 1.82 -8.17 10.90
CA LYS A 37 2.32 -8.20 9.51
C LYS A 37 2.50 -6.79 8.95
N MET A 38 1.51 -5.92 9.13
CA MET A 38 1.59 -4.51 8.67
C MET A 38 2.68 -3.73 9.40
N ALA A 39 2.85 -3.92 10.71
CA ALA A 39 3.92 -3.27 11.47
C ALA A 39 5.32 -3.64 10.94
N ALA A 40 5.54 -4.90 10.56
CA ALA A 40 6.80 -5.34 9.98
C ALA A 40 7.10 -4.70 8.60
N ILE A 41 6.06 -4.42 7.81
CA ILE A 41 6.18 -3.71 6.53
C ILE A 41 6.45 -2.22 6.78
N MET A 42 5.71 -1.58 7.68
CA MET A 42 5.88 -0.16 8.01
C MET A 42 7.27 0.14 8.60
N ALA A 43 7.87 -0.78 9.35
CA ALA A 43 9.24 -0.61 9.84
C ALA A 43 10.29 -0.51 8.70
N GLN A 44 10.04 -1.15 7.55
CA GLN A 44 10.90 -1.02 6.37
C GLN A 44 10.73 0.34 5.68
N MET A 45 9.52 0.91 5.78
CA MET A 45 9.19 2.22 5.22
C MET A 45 9.93 3.36 5.92
N ASP A 46 10.02 3.34 7.26
CA ASP A 46 10.66 4.41 8.04
C ASP A 46 12.17 4.56 7.76
N ASN A 47 12.80 3.52 7.19
CA ASN A 47 14.22 3.51 6.86
C ASN A 47 14.49 3.86 5.38
N ASN A 48 13.46 4.22 4.59
CA ASN A 48 13.59 4.42 3.15
C ASN A 48 12.97 5.74 2.66
N GLU A 49 13.79 6.59 2.04
CA GLU A 49 13.38 7.88 1.49
C GLU A 49 12.78 7.77 0.07
N ASP A 50 12.87 6.61 -0.58
CA ASP A 50 12.29 6.39 -1.92
C ASP A 50 10.76 6.35 -1.84
N ILE A 51 10.12 7.32 -2.51
CA ILE A 51 8.68 7.45 -2.59
C ILE A 51 8.01 6.21 -3.18
N ASN A 52 8.66 5.49 -4.10
CA ASN A 52 8.11 4.28 -4.69
C ASN A 52 8.10 3.13 -3.69
N VAL A 53 9.13 3.02 -2.85
CA VAL A 53 9.17 2.03 -1.76
C VAL A 53 8.11 2.35 -0.71
N ARG A 54 7.93 3.63 -0.36
CA ARG A 54 6.83 4.06 0.52
C ARG A 54 5.47 3.66 -0.03
N ARG A 55 5.20 3.95 -1.31
CA ARG A 55 3.93 3.61 -1.97
C ARG A 55 3.69 2.10 -1.97
N ASP A 56 4.71 1.30 -2.27
CA ASP A 56 4.62 -0.16 -2.27
C ASP A 56 4.31 -0.72 -0.87
N CYS A 57 4.95 -0.19 0.17
CA CYS A 57 4.65 -0.54 1.56
C CYS A 57 3.20 -0.22 1.94
N VAL A 58 2.72 0.97 1.60
CA VAL A 58 1.33 1.39 1.90
C VAL A 58 0.33 0.50 1.18
N LEU A 59 0.56 0.18 -0.10
CA LEU A 59 -0.30 -0.73 -0.88
C LEU A 59 -0.30 -2.14 -0.31
N SER A 60 0.86 -2.64 0.13
CA SER A 60 0.98 -3.96 0.76
C SER A 60 0.20 -4.03 2.07
N CYS A 61 0.31 -3.01 2.92
CA CYS A 61 -0.49 -2.89 4.14
C CYS A 61 -2.00 -2.78 3.82
N LEU A 62 -2.37 -2.05 2.78
CA LEU A 62 -3.76 -1.90 2.36
C LEU A 62 -4.38 -3.25 1.97
N SER A 63 -3.69 -4.06 1.16
CA SER A 63 -4.15 -5.41 0.80
C SER A 63 -4.34 -6.29 2.04
N ILE A 64 -3.39 -6.29 2.98
CA ILE A 64 -3.52 -7.03 4.24
C ILE A 64 -4.74 -6.53 5.05
N TYR A 65 -4.95 -5.22 5.11
CA TYR A 65 -6.07 -4.62 5.85
C TYR A 65 -7.43 -5.03 5.27
N LEU A 66 -7.53 -5.09 3.94
CA LEU A 66 -8.70 -5.55 3.19
C LEU A 66 -8.86 -7.08 3.22
N ASN A 67 -8.00 -7.79 3.93
CA ASN A 67 -7.93 -9.25 3.99
C ASN A 67 -7.74 -9.88 2.60
N GLU A 68 -7.09 -9.15 1.70
CA GLU A 68 -6.57 -9.68 0.45
C GLU A 68 -5.26 -10.40 0.78
N ASP A 69 -5.21 -11.68 0.44
CA ASP A 69 -4.01 -12.48 0.64
C ASP A 69 -2.99 -12.15 -0.46
N LEU A 70 -1.89 -11.52 -0.08
CA LEU A 70 -0.79 -11.16 -0.99
C LEU A 70 -0.04 -12.39 -1.54
N ASP A 71 -0.17 -13.56 -0.91
CA ASP A 71 0.46 -14.83 -1.32
C ASP A 71 -0.20 -15.37 -2.61
N THR A 72 -1.42 -14.92 -2.91
CA THR A 72 -2.09 -15.20 -4.20
C THR A 72 -1.29 -14.68 -5.41
N ARG A 73 -0.36 -13.73 -5.23
CA ARG A 73 0.50 -13.22 -6.32
C ARG A 73 1.76 -14.06 -6.56
N ALA A 74 2.09 -15.02 -5.69
CA ALA A 74 3.21 -15.94 -5.88
C ALA A 74 2.82 -17.23 -6.65
N ALA A 75 1.52 -17.48 -6.86
CA ALA A 75 1.03 -18.75 -7.38
C ALA A 75 0.91 -18.86 -8.92
N THR A 76 1.23 -17.82 -9.71
CA THR A 76 1.11 -17.86 -11.18
C THR A 76 2.36 -17.44 -11.96
N THR A 77 3.55 -17.74 -11.45
CA THR A 77 4.76 -17.84 -12.28
C THR A 77 5.31 -19.26 -12.23
N ASN A 78 4.54 -20.20 -12.77
CA ASN A 78 5.09 -21.43 -13.35
C ASN A 78 4.07 -22.07 -14.29
N ARG A 79 4.09 -21.66 -15.57
CA ARG A 79 3.76 -22.54 -16.69
C ARG A 79 4.30 -22.01 -18.00
#